data_AF-A0A0W8I922-F1
#
_entry.id   AF-A0A0W8I922-F1
#
_cell.length_a   1.000
_cell.length_b   1.000
_cell.length_c   1.000
_cell.angle_alpha   90.00
_cell.angle_beta   90.00
_cell.angle_gamma   90.00
#
_symmetry.space_group_name_H-M   'P 1'
#
loop_
_entity.id
_entity.type
_entity.pdbx_description
1 polymer ?
#
loop_
_entity_poly.entity_id
_entity_poly.type
_entity_poly.pdbx_seq_one_letter_code
_entity_poly.pdbx_strand_id
1 'polypeptide(L)'
;MNAKKHIIMTLSGFVAISVFALVVVLLGLDWKGGNEGVWWAFFTVSVMEFAMFVVYRKRLPMAKWGMKSVLAFDRNTTIEGAVDLCQKYSFLLLISSIILLIAGISAMFIY
;
A
#
# COMPACT_ATOMS: atom_id res chain seq x y z
N MET A 1 -14.88 -11.16 11.17
CA MET A 1 -14.41 -10.88 9.78
C MET A 1 -13.31 -11.88 9.46
N ASN A 2 -13.34 -12.57 8.32
CA ASN A 2 -12.32 -13.58 7.97
C ASN A 2 -11.01 -12.91 7.51
N ALA A 3 -9.84 -13.47 7.84
CA ALA A 3 -8.51 -12.96 7.48
C ALA A 3 -8.38 -12.59 6.00
N LYS A 4 -8.94 -13.42 5.10
CA LYS A 4 -8.92 -13.15 3.65
C LYS A 4 -9.61 -11.83 3.30
N LYS A 5 -10.80 -11.59 3.88
CA LYS A 5 -11.55 -10.35 3.62
C LYS A 5 -10.82 -9.15 4.16
N HIS A 6 -10.19 -9.27 5.33
CA HIS A 6 -9.39 -8.20 5.92
C HIS A 6 -8.18 -7.85 5.04
N ILE A 7 -7.38 -8.84 4.62
CA ILE A 7 -6.21 -8.62 3.76
C ILE A 7 -6.62 -7.95 2.44
N ILE A 8 -7.64 -8.46 1.77
CA ILE A 8 -8.10 -7.89 0.49
C ILE A 8 -8.59 -6.45 0.72
N MET A 9 -9.41 -6.21 1.73
CA MET A 9 -9.93 -4.87 2.04
C MET A 9 -8.80 -3.87 2.32
N THR A 10 -7.81 -4.25 3.12
CA THR A 10 -6.66 -3.39 3.44
C THR A 10 -5.82 -3.09 2.19
N LEU A 11 -5.50 -4.12 1.38
CA LEU A 11 -4.69 -3.97 0.18
C LEU A 11 -5.42 -3.18 -0.92
N SER A 12 -6.71 -3.40 -1.10
CA SER A 12 -7.56 -2.59 -1.99
C SER A 12 -7.72 -1.16 -1.47
N GLY A 13 -7.70 -0.95 -0.15
CA GLY A 13 -7.71 0.36 0.48
C GLY A 13 -6.49 1.20 0.09
N PHE A 14 -5.29 0.60 0.08
CA PHE A 14 -4.08 1.28 -0.42
C PHE A 14 -4.25 1.75 -1.86
N VAL A 15 -4.73 0.87 -2.75
CA VAL A 15 -4.99 1.25 -4.15
C VAL A 15 -5.99 2.41 -4.24
N ALA A 16 -7.09 2.36 -3.47
CA ALA A 16 -8.10 3.41 -3.48
C ALA A 16 -7.54 4.77 -3.01
N ILE A 17 -6.72 4.77 -1.96
CA ILE A 17 -6.05 5.98 -1.45
C ILE A 17 -5.07 6.52 -2.48
N SER A 18 -4.29 5.65 -3.13
CA SER A 18 -3.33 6.04 -4.16
C SER A 18 -4.00 6.65 -5.39
N VAL A 19 -5.12 6.08 -5.84
CA VAL A 19 -5.95 6.68 -6.91
C VAL A 19 -6.50 8.03 -6.49
N PHE A 20 -7.01 8.15 -5.27
CA PHE A 20 -7.51 9.42 -4.75
C PHE A 20 -6.40 10.47 -4.70
N ALA A 21 -5.22 10.12 -4.19
CA ALA A 21 -4.06 11.01 -4.16
C ALA A 21 -3.66 11.50 -5.56
N LEU A 22 -3.63 10.59 -6.55
CA LEU A 22 -3.38 10.97 -7.95
C LEU A 22 -4.44 11.95 -8.47
N VAL A 23 -5.73 11.70 -8.21
CA VAL A 23 -6.81 12.61 -8.64
C VAL A 23 -6.66 14.00 -8.02
N VAL A 24 -6.35 14.08 -6.71
CA VAL A 24 -6.12 15.35 -6.01
C VAL A 24 -4.97 16.14 -6.66
N VAL A 25 -3.87 15.46 -6.97
CA VAL A 25 -2.72 16.06 -7.68
C VAL A 25 -3.11 16.55 -9.06
N LEU A 26 -3.78 15.72 -9.86
CA LEU A 26 -4.17 16.08 -11.23
C LEU A 26 -5.16 17.25 -11.28
N LEU A 27 -5.97 17.43 -10.24
CA LEU A 27 -6.87 18.57 -10.09
C LEU A 27 -6.17 19.82 -9.54
N GLY A 28 -4.90 19.72 -9.15
CA GLY A 28 -4.14 20.84 -8.58
C GLY A 28 -4.72 21.34 -7.25
N LEU A 29 -5.39 20.48 -6.49
CA LEU A 29 -6.00 20.87 -5.23
C LEU A 29 -4.94 21.05 -4.14
N ASP A 30 -5.01 22.12 -3.36
CA ASP A 30 -4.06 22.36 -2.29
C ASP A 30 -4.23 21.38 -1.13
N TRP A 31 -3.10 20.89 -0.62
CA TRP A 31 -3.05 20.08 0.58
C TRP A 31 -3.08 20.95 1.83
N LYS A 32 -3.77 20.46 2.87
CA LYS A 32 -3.82 21.14 4.17
C LYS A 32 -2.43 21.11 4.80
N GLY A 33 -1.76 22.26 4.81
CA GLY A 33 -0.36 22.39 5.24
C GLY A 33 0.61 22.78 4.13
N GLY A 34 0.12 22.96 2.90
CA GLY A 34 0.90 23.31 1.72
C GLY A 34 1.26 22.09 0.88
N ASN A 35 1.66 22.35 -0.37
CA ASN A 35 2.06 21.32 -1.32
C ASN A 35 3.57 20.98 -1.22
N GLU A 36 4.30 21.73 -0.40
CA GLU A 36 5.72 21.53 -0.14
C GLU A 36 5.96 20.14 0.45
N GLY A 37 6.62 19.28 -0.31
CA GLY A 37 6.96 17.92 0.10
C GLY A 37 5.89 16.85 -0.18
N VAL A 38 4.76 17.18 -0.82
CA VAL A 38 3.77 16.19 -1.25
C VAL A 38 4.39 15.15 -2.19
N TRP A 39 5.23 15.59 -3.14
CA TRP A 39 5.95 14.70 -4.03
C TRP A 39 6.88 13.75 -3.26
N TRP A 40 7.63 14.25 -2.28
CA TRP A 40 8.50 13.44 -1.41
C TRP A 40 7.72 12.40 -0.60
N ALA A 41 6.54 12.78 -0.09
CA ALA A 41 5.67 11.86 0.62
C ALA A 41 5.23 10.71 -0.29
N PHE A 42 4.79 11.01 -1.51
CA PHE A 42 4.38 9.98 -2.48
C PHE A 42 5.52 9.08 -2.91
N PHE A 43 6.72 9.61 -3.17
CA PHE A 43 7.89 8.77 -3.45
C PHE A 43 8.22 7.84 -2.28
N THR A 44 8.22 8.37 -1.06
CA THR A 44 8.54 7.59 0.15
C THR A 44 7.55 6.45 0.33
N VAL A 45 6.24 6.73 0.24
CA VAL A 45 5.19 5.70 0.37
C VAL A 45 5.26 4.70 -0.79
N SER A 46 5.50 5.16 -2.02
CA SER A 46 5.70 4.29 -3.18
C SER A 46 6.84 3.29 -2.97
N VAL A 47 8.01 3.75 -2.49
CA VAL A 47 9.15 2.89 -2.19
C VAL A 47 8.84 1.91 -1.05
N MET A 48 8.16 2.36 0.00
CA MET A 48 7.75 1.49 1.10
C MET A 48 6.79 0.39 0.64
N GLU A 49 5.79 0.72 -0.18
CA GLU A 49 4.85 -0.25 -0.73
C GLU A 49 5.54 -1.25 -1.67
N PHE A 50 6.49 -0.79 -2.48
CA PHE A 50 7.31 -1.67 -3.31
C PHE A 50 8.17 -2.62 -2.47
N ALA A 51 8.81 -2.12 -1.41
CA ALA A 51 9.59 -2.94 -0.50
C ALA A 51 8.70 -4.00 0.19
N MET A 52 7.50 -3.62 0.63
CA MET A 52 6.53 -4.54 1.22
C MET A 52 6.03 -5.58 0.21
N PHE A 53 5.81 -5.18 -1.06
CA PHE A 53 5.52 -6.12 -2.14
C PHE A 53 6.63 -7.18 -2.27
N VAL A 54 7.91 -6.76 -2.28
CA VAL A 54 9.05 -7.68 -2.36
C VAL A 54 9.10 -8.62 -1.15
N VAL A 55 8.90 -8.08 0.06
CA VAL A 55 8.86 -8.86 1.31
C VAL A 55 7.81 -9.97 1.24
N TYR A 56 6.58 -9.64 0.84
CA TYR A 56 5.51 -10.64 0.70
C TYR A 56 5.75 -11.59 -0.47
N ARG A 57 6.25 -11.09 -1.61
CA ARG A 57 6.51 -11.91 -2.81
C ARG A 57 7.58 -12.96 -2.56
N LYS A 58 8.64 -12.61 -1.82
CA LYS A 58 9.79 -13.47 -1.49
C LYS A 58 9.62 -14.22 -0.17
N ARG A 59 8.50 -14.06 0.53
CA ARG A 59 8.23 -14.66 1.85
C ARG A 59 9.34 -14.40 2.87
N LEU A 60 9.89 -13.19 2.87
CA LEU A 60 10.96 -12.83 3.81
C LEU A 60 10.48 -12.93 5.27
N PRO A 61 11.38 -13.13 6.25
CA PRO A 61 11.01 -13.28 7.65
C PRO A 61 10.11 -12.14 8.19
N MET A 62 10.30 -10.92 7.68
CA MET A 62 9.47 -9.75 8.03
C MET A 62 7.98 -9.92 7.65
N ALA A 63 7.66 -10.70 6.61
CA ALA A 63 6.28 -10.98 6.25
C ALA A 63 5.52 -11.67 7.40
N LYS A 64 6.19 -12.58 8.12
CA LYS A 64 5.61 -13.28 9.28
C LYS A 64 5.31 -12.33 10.45
N TRP A 65 6.14 -11.30 10.64
CA TRP A 65 5.92 -10.29 11.67
C TRP A 65 4.66 -9.47 11.40
N GLY A 66 4.51 -8.98 10.16
CA GLY A 66 3.30 -8.26 9.74
C GLY A 66 2.03 -9.12 9.83
N MET A 67 2.13 -10.43 9.63
CA MET A 67 0.97 -11.33 9.70
C MET A 67 0.53 -11.69 11.13
N LYS A 68 1.32 -11.38 12.16
CA LYS A 68 0.86 -11.52 13.55
C LYS A 68 -0.33 -10.62 13.86
N SER A 69 -0.46 -9.46 13.21
CA SER A 69 -1.63 -8.59 13.38
C SER A 69 -2.89 -9.20 12.77
N VAL A 70 -2.76 -10.00 11.69
CA VAL A 70 -3.88 -10.68 11.03
C VAL A 70 -4.48 -11.78 11.91
N LEU A 71 -3.65 -12.46 12.72
CA LEU A 71 -4.13 -13.45 13.71
C LEU A 71 -5.08 -12.85 14.75
N ALA A 72 -5.01 -11.54 15.00
CA ALA A 72 -5.93 -10.86 15.91
C ALA A 72 -7.37 -10.80 15.33
N PHE A 73 -7.51 -10.83 14.00
CA PHE A 73 -8.79 -10.76 13.31
C PHE A 73 -9.41 -12.14 13.02
N ASP A 74 -8.60 -13.19 12.94
CA ASP A 74 -9.06 -14.55 12.66
C ASP A 74 -8.19 -15.61 13.37
N ARG A 75 -8.69 -16.14 14.50
CA ARG A 75 -8.00 -17.14 15.33
C ARG A 75 -7.86 -18.51 14.64
N ASN A 76 -8.62 -18.77 13.57
CA ASN A 76 -8.59 -20.04 12.86
C ASN A 76 -7.59 -20.05 11.69
N THR A 77 -6.96 -18.90 11.38
CA THR A 77 -5.99 -18.79 10.30
C THR A 77 -4.58 -19.00 10.84
N THR A 78 -3.77 -19.84 10.20
CA THR A 78 -2.35 -20.00 10.55
C THR A 78 -1.53 -18.83 9.98
N ILE A 79 -0.38 -18.53 10.59
CA ILE A 79 0.54 -17.49 10.07
C ILE A 79 0.92 -17.78 8.62
N GLU A 80 1.16 -19.05 8.29
CA GLU A 80 1.51 -19.48 6.93
C GLU A 80 0.37 -19.25 5.94
N GLY A 81 -0.87 -19.56 6.32
CA GLY A 81 -2.04 -19.27 5.49
C GLY A 81 -2.24 -17.77 5.25
N ALA A 82 -1.96 -16.93 6.26
CA ALA A 82 -2.00 -15.47 6.11
C ALA A 82 -0.90 -14.96 5.17
N VAL A 83 0.33 -15.50 5.27
CA VAL A 83 1.43 -15.15 4.36
C VAL A 83 1.12 -15.55 2.92
N ASP A 84 0.53 -16.74 2.70
CA ASP A 84 0.11 -17.20 1.37
C ASP A 84 -0.93 -16.27 0.74
N LEU A 85 -1.92 -15.84 1.53
CA LEU A 85 -2.91 -14.87 1.10
C LEU A 85 -2.28 -13.51 0.76
N CYS A 86 -1.41 -13.00 1.63
CA CYS A 86 -0.70 -11.74 1.36
C CYS A 86 0.20 -11.84 0.12
N GLN A 87 0.90 -12.94 -0.10
CA GLN A 87 1.68 -13.14 -1.32
C GLN A 87 0.80 -13.18 -2.57
N LYS A 88 -0.39 -13.78 -2.49
CA LYS A 88 -1.34 -13.83 -3.60
C LYS A 88 -1.87 -12.45 -3.98
N TYR A 89 -2.14 -11.60 -3.00
CA TYR A 89 -2.71 -10.26 -3.20
C TYR A 89 -1.67 -9.14 -3.19
N SER A 90 -0.39 -9.43 -2.99
CA SER A 90 0.67 -8.40 -2.90
C SER A 90 0.81 -7.57 -4.17
N PHE A 91 0.36 -8.07 -5.33
CA PHE A 91 0.32 -7.29 -6.57
C PHE A 91 -0.47 -5.97 -6.44
N LEU A 92 -1.43 -5.89 -5.51
CA LEU A 92 -2.16 -4.65 -5.22
C LEU A 92 -1.24 -3.58 -4.63
N LEU A 93 -0.25 -3.96 -3.81
CA LEU A 93 0.79 -3.03 -3.32
C LEU A 93 1.68 -2.53 -4.46
N LEU A 94 2.00 -3.40 -5.43
CA LEU A 94 2.75 -2.98 -6.61
C LEU A 94 1.96 -1.97 -7.45
N ILE A 95 0.66 -2.22 -7.67
CA ILE A 95 -0.23 -1.28 -8.38
C ILE A 95 -0.28 0.06 -7.65
N SER A 96 -0.54 0.03 -6.33
CA SER A 96 -0.59 1.22 -5.48
C SER A 96 0.72 2.01 -5.52
N SER A 97 1.86 1.32 -5.42
CA SER A 97 3.21 1.90 -5.49
C SER A 97 3.45 2.62 -6.82
N ILE A 98 3.06 2.02 -7.95
CA ILE A 98 3.19 2.63 -9.28
C ILE A 98 2.30 3.88 -9.39
N ILE A 99 1.07 3.83 -8.89
CA ILE A 99 0.15 4.98 -8.91
C ILE A 99 0.73 6.14 -8.10
N LEU A 100 1.26 5.88 -6.90
CA LEU A 100 1.91 6.89 -6.07
C LEU A 100 3.19 7.43 -6.71
N LEU A 101 3.94 6.60 -7.42
CA LEU A 101 5.11 7.06 -8.18
C LEU A 101 4.71 8.07 -9.25
N ILE A 102 3.65 7.76 -10.01
CA ILE A 102 3.09 8.67 -11.03
C ILE A 102 2.57 9.95 -10.37
N ALA A 103 1.83 9.83 -9.27
CA ALA A 103 1.32 10.99 -8.52
C ALA A 103 2.46 11.88 -8.00
N GLY A 104 3.54 11.27 -7.49
CA GLY A 104 4.75 11.96 -7.05
C GLY A 104 5.41 12.74 -8.19
N ILE A 105 5.58 12.12 -9.35
CA ILE A 105 6.12 12.79 -10.56
C ILE A 105 5.19 13.94 -10.99
N SER A 106 3.87 13.71 -11.09
CA SER A 106 2.91 14.73 -11.47
C SER A 106 2.90 15.92 -10.50
N ALA A 107 3.03 15.66 -9.20
CA ALA A 107 3.09 16.69 -8.18
C ALA A 107 4.30 17.63 -8.32
N MET A 108 5.40 17.19 -8.95
CA MET A 108 6.56 18.06 -9.22
C MET A 108 6.32 19.08 -10.34
N PHE A 109 5.29 18.89 -11.17
CA PHE A 109 4.98 19.76 -12.30
C PHE A 109 3.71 20.59 -12.09
N ILE A 110 2.79 20.12 -11.25
CA ILE A 110 1.51 20.78 -11.01
C ILE A 110 1.59 21.75 -9.83
N TYR A 111 2.34 21.39 -8.78
CA TYR A 111 2.60 22.25 -7.62
C TYR A 111 4.00 22.85 -7.70
#